data_AF-G5B507-F1
#
_entry.id   AF-G5B507-F1
#
_cell.length_a   1.000
_cell.length_b   1.000
_cell.length_c   1.000
_cell.angle_alpha   90.00
_cell.angle_beta   90.00
_cell.angle_gamma   90.00
#
_symmetry.space_group_name_H-M   'P 1'
#
loop_
_entity.id
_entity.type
_entity.pdbx_description
1 polymer ?
#
loop_
_entity_poly.entity_id
_entity_poly.type
_entity_poly.pdbx_seq_one_letter_code
_entity_poly.pdbx_strand_id
1 'polypeptide(L)'
;MAEIIQERIEDRIPELEQLERIGLFSHAEIKAIIKKASDLEYKIQRRALFKEDFINYVQYEINLLELIQRRRRRIKYSFKRDEIEHSIVQRVQGVFRRASAKWKDDVQLWLSYVVFCKKWVTKSPGPDLFSFIALWIMAAKWEMEDRLSSESARQLFLRALRFHPECSKLYQEYFRMELMHAEKLRKEKQEFEKADMDMGDFDHPEEILKGELARIIYKNSISKIKGAEFHVSLLSVAQLFDFAKDLQKEIYDDLQALHTDDPLTWDYVARQELEVESQPEAQPPTKQAKAVEVCRREERSCAVYEEAVKTLPTEPMWKCYVSFCLERFSKKTSSEFLRRKRLERTMITFRKANELRLLSEFHYKQWIELLLQHDFFTEALKVAETGTELFKDSVTMWQKKLQVLLKSKSPDIDKRFEEAFVHLKPQVCLPLWISWAEWSEAAESQEDTEAIFKKAILAVTGASSVTLKDKYLDWAYRSGGYKKARAVFKSLQEIRPFSDEFFRKMIQFEKKQESCKMANLREYYERALREFGSVDSDLWMDYIKEELNHPLGRPANCGQIYWRAMKMLQGQSAELFVAKHAMHQAGH
;
A
#
# COMPACT_ATOMS: atom_id res chain seq x y z
N MET A 1 23.26 -18.51 42.67
CA MET A 1 23.41 -18.67 41.20
C MET A 1 23.88 -20.08 40.88
N ALA A 2 25.03 -20.54 41.39
CA ALA A 2 25.48 -21.92 41.19
C ALA A 2 24.52 -22.98 41.77
N GLU A 3 23.98 -22.76 42.96
CA GLU A 3 23.01 -23.70 43.60
C GLU A 3 21.74 -23.90 42.77
N ILE A 4 21.17 -22.83 42.21
CA ILE A 4 19.95 -22.90 41.36
C ILE A 4 20.24 -23.63 40.03
N ILE A 5 21.46 -23.50 39.50
CA ILE A 5 21.87 -24.22 38.29
C ILE A 5 22.02 -25.71 38.60
N GLN A 6 22.61 -26.03 39.75
CA GLN A 6 22.83 -27.40 40.21
C GLN A 6 21.50 -28.13 40.43
N GLU A 7 20.55 -27.50 41.14
CA GLU A 7 19.19 -28.01 41.36
C GLU A 7 18.48 -28.32 40.03
N ARG A 8 18.55 -27.40 39.06
CA ARG A 8 17.92 -27.62 37.74
C ARG A 8 18.58 -28.71 36.91
N ILE A 9 19.87 -28.95 37.11
CA ILE A 9 20.55 -30.08 36.46
C ILE A 9 20.13 -31.39 37.13
N GLU A 10 20.00 -31.39 38.45
CA GLU A 10 19.54 -32.54 39.24
C GLU A 10 18.12 -32.96 38.86
N ASP A 11 17.22 -31.99 38.63
CA ASP A 11 15.86 -32.23 38.13
C ASP A 11 15.82 -32.98 36.77
N ARG A 12 16.90 -32.90 35.97
CA ARG A 12 17.00 -33.55 34.66
C ARG A 12 17.50 -34.99 34.75
N ILE A 13 18.16 -35.36 35.84
CA ILE A 13 18.81 -36.67 35.98
C ILE A 13 17.79 -37.81 35.87
N PRO A 14 16.63 -37.79 36.56
CA PRO A 14 15.66 -38.89 36.48
C PRO A 14 15.15 -39.12 35.05
N GLU A 15 14.92 -38.05 34.29
CA GLU A 15 14.47 -38.11 32.89
C GLU A 15 15.56 -38.70 31.98
N LEU A 16 16.80 -38.26 32.15
CA LEU A 16 17.93 -38.69 31.32
C LEU A 16 18.33 -40.15 31.61
N GLU A 17 18.29 -40.59 32.86
CA GLU A 17 18.49 -42.00 33.21
C GLU A 17 17.41 -42.89 32.59
N GLN A 18 16.17 -42.44 32.57
CA GLN A 18 15.10 -43.19 31.90
C GLN A 18 15.34 -43.27 30.40
N LEU A 19 15.82 -42.21 29.75
CA LEU A 19 16.20 -42.22 28.33
C LEU A 19 17.35 -43.20 28.03
N GLU A 20 18.28 -43.39 28.98
CA GLU A 20 19.34 -44.40 28.90
C GLU A 20 18.80 -45.83 29.02
N ARG A 21 17.97 -46.07 30.04
CA ARG A 21 17.39 -47.40 30.33
C ARG A 21 16.52 -47.88 29.18
N ILE A 22 15.84 -46.97 28.49
CA ILE A 22 15.02 -47.27 27.31
C ILE A 22 15.89 -47.50 26.05
N GLY A 23 17.19 -47.20 26.10
CA GLY A 23 18.11 -47.33 24.97
C GLY A 23 17.90 -46.27 23.89
N LEU A 24 17.19 -45.17 24.20
CA LEU A 24 16.98 -44.07 23.25
C LEU A 24 18.25 -43.24 23.09
N PHE A 25 19.08 -43.14 24.13
CA PHE A 25 20.34 -42.41 24.13
C PHE A 25 21.45 -43.25 24.76
N SER A 26 22.67 -43.06 24.28
CA SER A 26 23.87 -43.64 24.89
C SER A 26 24.35 -42.82 26.08
N HIS A 27 25.12 -43.44 26.97
CA HIS A 27 25.75 -42.76 28.11
C HIS A 27 26.57 -41.52 27.70
N ALA A 28 27.29 -41.62 26.57
CA ALA A 28 28.08 -40.51 26.02
C ALA A 28 27.21 -39.34 25.55
N GLU A 29 26.06 -39.62 24.95
CA GLU A 29 25.10 -38.60 24.52
C GLU A 29 24.45 -37.91 25.72
N ILE A 30 24.10 -38.65 26.78
CA ILE A 30 23.53 -38.08 28.00
C ILE A 30 24.52 -37.12 28.67
N LYS A 31 25.80 -37.50 28.77
CA LYS A 31 26.85 -36.62 29.29
C LYS A 31 27.00 -35.34 28.45
N ALA A 32 26.87 -35.44 27.12
CA ALA A 32 26.86 -34.27 26.25
C ALA A 32 25.63 -33.37 26.46
N ILE A 33 24.45 -33.97 26.68
CA ILE A 33 23.20 -33.25 26.98
C ILE A 33 23.29 -32.49 28.31
N ILE A 34 23.86 -33.10 29.35
CA ILE A 34 24.07 -32.47 30.66
C ILE A 34 25.03 -31.28 30.52
N LYS A 35 26.18 -31.48 29.84
CA LYS A 35 27.15 -30.40 29.62
C LYS A 35 26.53 -29.21 28.90
N LYS A 36 25.84 -29.47 27.80
CA LYS A 36 25.23 -28.41 26.97
C LYS A 36 24.10 -27.68 27.70
N ALA A 37 23.29 -28.39 28.50
CA ALA A 37 22.25 -27.74 29.31
C ALA A 37 22.84 -26.91 30.46
N SER A 38 23.94 -27.37 31.06
CA SER A 38 24.68 -26.59 32.07
C SER A 38 25.15 -25.27 31.48
N ASP A 39 25.80 -25.31 30.31
CA ASP A 39 26.29 -24.11 29.61
C ASP A 39 25.14 -23.13 29.30
N LEU A 40 23.98 -23.64 28.91
CA LEU A 40 22.79 -22.83 28.62
C LEU A 40 22.17 -22.24 29.90
N GLU A 41 22.10 -22.98 31.01
CA GLU A 41 21.65 -22.47 32.31
C GLU A 41 22.56 -21.36 32.85
N TYR A 42 23.88 -21.50 32.72
CA TYR A 42 24.83 -20.45 33.07
C TYR A 42 24.59 -19.17 32.24
N LYS A 43 24.30 -19.30 30.94
CA LYS A 43 24.03 -18.15 30.06
C LYS A 43 22.76 -17.38 30.44
N ILE A 44 21.69 -18.07 30.85
CA ILE A 44 20.43 -17.42 31.21
C ILE A 44 20.37 -16.96 32.68
N GLN A 45 21.35 -17.32 33.52
CA GLN A 45 21.47 -16.83 34.90
C GLN A 45 22.52 -15.72 35.07
N ARG A 46 23.26 -15.38 34.02
CA ARG A 46 24.29 -14.33 34.08
C ARG A 46 23.68 -12.96 34.40
N ARG A 47 24.47 -12.07 35.01
CA ARG A 47 24.02 -10.73 35.44
C ARG A 47 23.54 -9.86 34.27
N ALA A 48 24.17 -9.99 33.10
CA ALA A 48 23.79 -9.31 31.86
C ALA A 48 23.03 -10.27 30.93
N LEU A 49 21.70 -10.23 30.97
CA LEU A 49 20.84 -11.15 30.21
C LEU A 49 20.68 -10.69 28.76
N PHE A 50 20.78 -11.63 27.81
CA PHE A 50 20.56 -11.38 26.39
C PHE A 50 19.42 -12.26 25.89
N LYS A 51 18.60 -11.72 24.99
CA LYS A 51 17.41 -12.41 24.47
C LYS A 51 17.79 -13.67 23.69
N GLU A 52 18.89 -13.59 22.95
CA GLU A 52 19.41 -14.66 22.10
C GLU A 52 19.74 -15.92 22.92
N ASP A 53 20.16 -15.77 24.18
CA ASP A 53 20.43 -16.92 25.05
C ASP A 53 19.17 -17.70 25.39
N PHE A 54 18.06 -17.00 25.68
CA PHE A 54 16.78 -17.62 25.96
C PHE A 54 16.22 -18.31 24.72
N ILE A 55 16.33 -17.67 23.54
CA ILE A 55 15.92 -18.27 22.26
C ILE A 55 16.75 -19.51 21.96
N ASN A 56 18.07 -19.45 22.12
CA ASN A 56 18.96 -20.59 21.90
C ASN A 56 18.67 -21.75 22.87
N TYR A 57 18.34 -21.44 24.13
CA TYR A 57 17.94 -22.43 25.12
C TYR A 57 16.64 -23.12 24.67
N VAL A 58 15.60 -22.34 24.36
CA VAL A 58 14.32 -22.86 23.89
C VAL A 58 14.51 -23.74 22.65
N GLN A 59 15.25 -23.27 21.67
CA GLN A 59 15.51 -24.01 20.43
C GLN A 59 16.23 -25.33 20.71
N TYR A 60 17.18 -25.35 21.65
CA TYR A 60 17.87 -26.57 22.04
C TYR A 60 16.93 -27.61 22.65
N GLU A 61 16.08 -27.21 23.60
CA GLU A 61 15.13 -28.11 24.25
C GLU A 61 14.05 -28.62 23.27
N ILE A 62 13.54 -27.76 22.37
CA ILE A 62 12.62 -28.17 21.30
C ILE A 62 13.29 -29.21 20.39
N ASN A 63 14.54 -28.98 19.98
CA ASN A 63 15.28 -29.92 19.14
C ASN A 63 15.53 -31.27 19.83
N LEU A 64 15.84 -31.24 21.14
CA LEU A 64 16.01 -32.45 21.94
C LEU A 64 14.71 -33.26 22.00
N LEU A 65 13.60 -32.57 22.21
CA LEU A 65 12.27 -33.17 22.29
C LEU A 65 11.83 -33.77 20.94
N GLU A 66 12.07 -33.08 19.83
CA GLU A 66 11.83 -33.63 18.48
C GLU A 66 12.72 -34.84 18.19
N LEU A 67 13.97 -34.84 18.65
CA LEU A 67 14.87 -35.98 18.51
C LEU A 67 14.35 -37.19 19.28
N ILE A 68 13.90 -37.01 20.52
CA ILE A 68 13.27 -38.08 21.33
C ILE A 68 12.07 -38.65 20.59
N GLN A 69 11.17 -37.82 20.07
CA GLN A 69 9.99 -38.27 19.33
C GLN A 69 10.36 -39.02 18.03
N ARG A 70 11.40 -38.60 17.31
CA ARG A 70 11.89 -39.31 16.11
C ARG A 70 12.46 -40.68 16.47
N ARG A 71 13.27 -40.78 17.54
CA ARG A 71 13.86 -42.04 17.99
C ARG A 71 12.78 -43.01 18.50
N ARG A 72 11.79 -42.52 19.26
CA ARG A 72 10.62 -43.32 19.70
C ARG A 72 9.81 -43.87 18.53
N ARG A 73 9.55 -43.07 17.49
CA ARG A 73 8.87 -43.52 16.27
C ARG A 73 9.64 -44.62 15.53
N ARG A 74 10.97 -44.52 15.49
CA ARG A 74 11.82 -45.55 14.86
C ARG A 74 11.81 -46.87 15.63
N ILE A 75 11.88 -46.81 16.96
CA ILE A 75 11.94 -47.99 17.85
C ILE A 75 10.54 -48.56 18.15
N LYS A 76 9.46 -47.83 17.84
CA LYS A 76 8.05 -48.15 18.14
C LYS A 76 7.81 -48.43 19.64
N TYR A 77 8.40 -47.61 20.50
CA TYR A 77 8.32 -47.76 21.95
C TYR A 77 7.79 -46.49 22.63
N SER A 78 6.63 -46.60 23.29
CA SER A 78 5.85 -45.48 23.85
C SER A 78 5.79 -45.43 25.38
N PHE A 79 6.51 -46.30 26.10
CA PHE A 79 6.49 -46.31 27.56
C PHE A 79 7.06 -45.00 28.16
N LYS A 80 6.44 -44.51 29.25
CA LYS A 80 6.78 -43.27 29.98
C LYS A 80 6.91 -42.03 29.08
N ARG A 81 6.21 -42.01 27.95
CA ARG A 81 6.23 -40.90 27.00
C ARG A 81 5.85 -39.59 27.69
N ASP A 82 4.77 -39.61 28.46
CA ASP A 82 4.23 -38.41 29.08
C ASP A 82 5.15 -37.88 30.18
N GLU A 83 5.75 -38.74 31.01
CA GLU A 83 6.71 -38.30 32.04
C GLU A 83 7.92 -37.55 31.45
N ILE A 84 8.51 -38.09 30.38
CA ILE A 84 9.71 -37.53 29.75
C ILE A 84 9.36 -36.31 28.88
N GLU A 85 8.35 -36.42 28.01
CA GLU A 85 7.97 -35.31 27.12
C GLU A 85 7.38 -34.14 27.92
N HIS A 86 6.59 -34.40 28.98
CA HIS A 86 6.00 -33.35 29.81
C HIS A 86 7.05 -32.58 30.62
N SER A 87 8.08 -33.25 31.16
CA SER A 87 9.20 -32.61 31.87
C SER A 87 9.91 -31.58 30.98
N ILE A 88 10.24 -31.96 29.74
CA ILE A 88 10.89 -31.06 28.78
C ILE A 88 9.95 -29.90 28.40
N VAL A 89 8.66 -30.17 28.19
CA VAL A 89 7.67 -29.13 27.88
C VAL A 89 7.55 -28.11 29.01
N GLN A 90 7.47 -28.55 30.27
CA GLN A 90 7.44 -27.66 31.43
C GLN A 90 8.70 -26.80 31.55
N ARG A 91 9.88 -27.36 31.24
CA ARG A 91 11.15 -26.64 31.20
C ARG A 91 11.13 -25.52 30.18
N VAL A 92 10.71 -25.81 28.95
CA VAL A 92 10.56 -24.81 27.88
C VAL A 92 9.58 -23.72 28.28
N GLN A 93 8.43 -24.07 28.87
CA GLN A 93 7.48 -23.09 29.42
C GLN A 93 8.09 -22.21 30.52
N GLY A 94 8.92 -22.78 31.40
CA GLY A 94 9.63 -22.05 32.44
C GLY A 94 10.66 -21.06 31.88
N VAL A 95 11.34 -21.41 30.79
CA VAL A 95 12.28 -20.53 30.09
C VAL A 95 11.54 -19.39 29.39
N PHE A 96 10.45 -19.70 28.68
CA PHE A 96 9.60 -18.67 28.05
C PHE A 96 9.00 -17.72 29.08
N ARG A 97 8.45 -18.22 30.20
CA ARG A 97 7.93 -17.36 31.28
C ARG A 97 8.97 -16.37 31.80
N ARG A 98 10.22 -16.82 31.97
CA ARG A 98 11.33 -15.94 32.39
C ARG A 98 11.72 -14.92 31.32
N ALA A 99 11.76 -15.34 30.06
CA ALA A 99 12.06 -14.45 28.94
C ALA A 99 10.97 -13.37 28.80
N SER A 100 9.71 -13.78 28.79
CA SER A 100 8.53 -12.92 28.70
C SER A 100 8.40 -11.93 29.87
N ALA A 101 8.84 -12.31 31.08
CA ALA A 101 8.86 -11.41 32.23
C ALA A 101 9.88 -10.26 32.06
N LYS A 102 10.98 -10.50 31.34
CA LYS A 102 12.07 -9.52 31.13
C LYS A 102 11.86 -8.66 29.88
N TRP A 103 11.43 -9.26 28.77
CA TRP A 103 11.17 -8.60 27.49
C TRP A 103 9.67 -8.60 27.19
N LYS A 104 8.92 -7.81 27.97
CA LYS A 104 7.46 -7.75 27.84
C LYS A 104 7.03 -7.29 26.47
N ASP A 105 7.74 -6.33 25.86
CA ASP A 105 7.32 -5.69 24.61
C ASP A 105 7.66 -6.48 23.33
N ASP A 106 8.35 -7.62 23.44
CA ASP A 106 8.76 -8.39 22.26
C ASP A 106 7.64 -9.32 21.76
N VAL A 107 6.87 -8.84 20.79
CA VAL A 107 5.79 -9.59 20.13
C VAL A 107 6.28 -10.90 19.50
N GLN A 108 7.50 -10.97 18.96
CA GLN A 108 8.01 -12.18 18.31
C GLN A 108 8.29 -13.29 19.34
N LEU A 109 8.81 -12.92 20.51
CA LEU A 109 8.97 -13.85 21.62
C LEU A 109 7.62 -14.44 22.03
N TRP A 110 6.58 -13.60 22.13
CA TRP A 110 5.22 -14.06 22.45
C TRP A 110 4.64 -14.98 21.39
N LEU A 111 4.77 -14.64 20.10
CA LEU A 111 4.30 -15.48 19.00
C LEU A 111 4.98 -16.85 19.02
N SER A 112 6.31 -16.89 19.23
CA SER A 112 7.05 -18.15 19.34
C SER A 112 6.58 -19.01 20.52
N TYR A 113 6.25 -18.37 21.66
CA TYR A 113 5.70 -19.08 22.81
C TYR A 113 4.31 -19.65 22.55
N VAL A 114 3.44 -18.90 21.86
CA VAL A 114 2.11 -19.38 21.47
C VAL A 114 2.21 -20.55 20.50
N VAL A 115 3.06 -20.48 19.48
CA VAL A 115 3.29 -21.58 18.53
C VAL A 115 3.79 -22.84 19.24
N PHE A 116 4.72 -22.68 20.20
CA PHE A 116 5.18 -23.77 21.04
C PHE A 116 4.02 -24.38 21.85
N CYS A 117 3.22 -23.53 22.51
CA CYS A 117 2.08 -23.99 23.29
C CYS A 117 1.05 -24.74 22.44
N LYS A 118 0.74 -24.27 21.23
CA LYS A 118 -0.17 -24.95 20.29
C LYS A 118 0.30 -26.36 19.91
N LYS A 119 1.60 -26.58 19.76
CA LYS A 119 2.16 -27.86 19.31
C LYS A 119 2.37 -28.87 20.45
N TRP A 120 2.65 -28.42 21.67
CA TRP A 120 3.15 -29.30 22.75
C TRP A 120 2.42 -29.19 24.09
N VAL A 121 1.55 -28.20 24.30
CA VAL A 121 0.92 -27.95 25.59
C VAL A 121 -0.58 -28.18 25.50
N THR A 122 -1.10 -29.04 26.38
CA THR A 122 -2.53 -29.38 26.47
C THR A 122 -3.38 -28.34 27.22
N LYS A 123 -2.76 -27.46 28.03
CA LYS A 123 -3.42 -26.35 28.78
C LYS A 123 -2.94 -24.98 28.29
N SER A 124 -3.80 -23.96 28.29
CA SER A 124 -3.42 -22.64 27.80
C SER A 124 -2.45 -22.00 28.77
N PRO A 125 -1.51 -21.17 28.26
CA PRO A 125 -0.75 -20.30 29.12
C PRO A 125 -1.72 -19.43 29.91
N GLY A 126 -1.47 -19.35 31.23
CA GLY A 126 -2.35 -18.65 32.14
C GLY A 126 -2.53 -17.17 31.77
N PRO A 127 -3.67 -16.58 32.16
CA PRO A 127 -4.05 -15.22 31.79
C PRO A 127 -3.17 -14.11 32.40
N ASP A 128 -2.27 -14.43 33.34
CA ASP A 128 -1.33 -13.48 33.95
C ASP A 128 -0.17 -13.10 33.01
N LEU A 129 -0.11 -13.70 31.82
CA LEU A 129 0.99 -13.55 30.87
C LEU A 129 0.71 -12.56 29.73
N PHE A 130 -0.51 -12.06 29.56
CA PHE A 130 -0.88 -11.29 28.35
C PHE A 130 -0.93 -9.78 28.61
N SER A 131 0.10 -9.05 28.17
CA SER A 131 0.11 -7.58 28.19
C SER A 131 -0.41 -6.93 26.89
N PHE A 132 -0.54 -7.69 25.79
CA PHE A 132 -0.91 -7.15 24.48
C PHE A 132 -2.28 -7.63 24.01
N ILE A 133 -3.10 -6.71 23.49
CA ILE A 133 -4.44 -6.98 22.93
C ILE A 133 -4.42 -8.08 21.86
N ALA A 134 -3.39 -8.07 21.00
CA ALA A 134 -3.22 -9.10 19.96
C ALA A 134 -3.04 -10.51 20.53
N LEU A 135 -2.40 -10.64 21.70
CA LEU A 135 -2.18 -11.93 22.35
C LEU A 135 -3.46 -12.42 23.03
N TRP A 136 -4.27 -11.52 23.60
CA TRP A 136 -5.60 -11.88 24.11
C TRP A 136 -6.52 -12.43 23.01
N ILE A 137 -6.58 -11.77 21.85
CA ILE A 137 -7.36 -12.24 20.70
C ILE A 137 -6.84 -13.59 20.21
N MET A 138 -5.52 -13.76 20.11
CA MET A 138 -4.91 -15.02 19.68
C MET A 138 -5.17 -16.17 20.65
N ALA A 139 -5.08 -15.91 21.96
CA ALA A 139 -5.38 -16.90 22.99
C ALA A 139 -6.86 -17.33 22.96
N ALA A 140 -7.78 -16.38 22.77
CA ALA A 140 -9.20 -16.69 22.66
C ALA A 140 -9.53 -17.47 21.37
N LYS A 141 -8.91 -17.12 20.23
CA LYS A 141 -9.01 -17.91 18.99
C LYS A 141 -8.51 -19.33 19.17
N TRP A 142 -7.38 -19.50 19.86
CA TRP A 142 -6.82 -20.81 20.13
C TRP A 142 -7.76 -21.69 20.98
N GLU A 143 -8.33 -21.15 22.06
CA GLU A 143 -9.30 -21.89 22.89
C GLU A 143 -10.56 -22.29 22.12
N MET A 144 -10.99 -21.46 21.16
CA MET A 144 -12.15 -21.76 20.34
C MET A 144 -11.86 -22.83 19.28
N GLU A 145 -10.79 -22.68 18.51
CA GLU A 145 -10.48 -23.53 17.34
C GLU A 145 -9.93 -24.90 17.75
N ASP A 146 -8.97 -24.95 18.69
CA ASP A 146 -8.26 -26.20 19.00
C ASP A 146 -8.85 -26.92 20.22
N ARG A 147 -9.54 -26.21 21.14
CA ARG A 147 -10.11 -26.79 22.37
C ARG A 147 -11.62 -26.83 22.44
N LEU A 148 -12.31 -26.22 21.48
CA LEU A 148 -13.77 -26.16 21.40
C LEU A 148 -14.43 -25.61 22.69
N SER A 149 -13.69 -24.85 23.50
CA SER A 149 -14.18 -24.31 24.78
C SER A 149 -14.56 -22.83 24.61
N SER A 150 -15.84 -22.59 24.35
CA SER A 150 -16.39 -21.23 24.24
C SER A 150 -16.33 -20.47 25.57
N GLU A 151 -16.55 -21.15 26.69
CA GLU A 151 -16.52 -20.54 28.02
C GLU A 151 -15.12 -20.02 28.41
N SER A 152 -14.07 -20.79 28.10
CA SER A 152 -12.69 -20.35 28.35
C SER A 152 -12.33 -19.14 27.48
N ALA A 153 -12.76 -19.14 26.21
CA ALA A 153 -12.57 -18.01 25.32
C ALA A 153 -13.31 -16.75 25.80
N ARG A 154 -14.55 -16.88 26.29
CA ARG A 154 -15.33 -15.79 26.91
C ARG A 154 -14.61 -15.19 28.10
N GLN A 155 -14.12 -16.01 29.01
CA GLN A 155 -13.40 -15.54 30.20
C GLN A 155 -12.14 -14.75 29.83
N LEU A 156 -11.43 -15.18 28.77
CA LEU A 156 -10.28 -14.45 28.24
C LEU A 156 -10.69 -13.08 27.67
N PHE A 157 -11.76 -13.01 26.87
CA PHE A 157 -12.28 -11.73 26.35
C PHE A 157 -12.78 -10.80 27.45
N LEU A 158 -13.57 -11.31 28.41
CA LEU A 158 -14.07 -10.52 29.54
C LEU A 158 -12.92 -9.98 30.39
N ARG A 159 -11.86 -10.77 30.59
CA ARG A 159 -10.66 -10.30 31.29
C ARG A 159 -9.89 -9.27 30.46
N ALA A 160 -9.74 -9.48 29.16
CA ALA A 160 -9.11 -8.51 28.26
C ALA A 160 -9.87 -7.16 28.27
N LEU A 161 -11.20 -7.19 28.32
CA LEU A 161 -12.06 -6.01 28.39
C LEU A 161 -11.94 -5.25 29.72
N ARG A 162 -11.48 -5.90 30.81
CA ARG A 162 -11.14 -5.20 32.06
C ARG A 162 -9.89 -4.34 31.92
N PHE A 163 -8.92 -4.79 31.11
CA PHE A 163 -7.68 -4.04 30.86
C PHE A 163 -7.82 -3.03 29.73
N HIS A 164 -8.62 -3.33 28.71
CA HIS A 164 -8.82 -2.50 27.52
C HIS A 164 -10.31 -2.27 27.22
N PRO A 165 -11.01 -1.46 28.04
CA PRO A 165 -12.46 -1.30 27.98
C PRO A 165 -13.00 -0.52 26.77
N GLU A 166 -12.14 0.21 26.05
CA GLU A 166 -12.53 1.06 24.90
C GLU A 166 -12.00 0.53 23.56
N CYS A 167 -11.43 -0.68 23.53
CA CYS A 167 -10.81 -1.20 22.31
C CYS A 167 -11.84 -1.78 21.33
N SER A 168 -12.10 -1.05 20.22
CA SER A 168 -13.00 -1.47 19.13
C SER A 168 -12.68 -2.87 18.59
N LYS A 169 -11.40 -3.16 18.27
CA LYS A 169 -10.99 -4.47 17.73
C LYS A 169 -11.28 -5.63 18.69
N LEU A 170 -11.17 -5.42 19.99
CA LEU A 170 -11.43 -6.46 20.98
C LEU A 170 -12.92 -6.81 21.04
N TYR A 171 -13.79 -5.80 20.98
CA TYR A 171 -15.24 -5.99 20.88
C TYR A 171 -15.66 -6.64 19.56
N GLN A 172 -15.06 -6.26 18.42
CA GLN A 172 -15.31 -6.89 17.12
C GLN A 172 -15.01 -8.39 17.15
N GLU A 173 -13.83 -8.77 17.66
CA GLU A 173 -13.43 -10.18 17.71
C GLU A 173 -14.24 -10.97 18.75
N TYR A 174 -14.62 -10.35 19.88
CA TYR A 174 -15.49 -10.99 20.86
C TYR A 174 -16.91 -11.22 20.31
N PHE A 175 -17.47 -10.23 19.63
CA PHE A 175 -18.75 -10.33 18.94
C PHE A 175 -18.72 -11.42 17.85
N ARG A 176 -17.67 -11.45 17.02
CA ARG A 176 -17.46 -12.49 16.02
C ARG A 176 -17.39 -13.88 16.64
N MET A 177 -16.69 -14.01 17.77
CA MET A 177 -16.56 -15.29 18.48
C MET A 177 -17.91 -15.82 18.95
N GLU A 178 -18.76 -14.98 19.57
CA GLU A 178 -20.10 -15.43 19.99
C GLU A 178 -20.99 -15.86 18.82
N LEU A 179 -20.92 -15.15 17.68
CA LEU A 179 -21.65 -15.55 16.47
C LEU A 179 -21.16 -16.88 15.90
N MET A 180 -19.84 -17.10 15.85
CA MET A 180 -19.27 -18.38 15.44
C MET A 180 -19.68 -19.52 16.39
N HIS A 181 -19.78 -19.24 17.69
CA HIS A 181 -20.24 -20.22 18.67
C HIS A 181 -21.72 -20.58 18.45
N ALA A 182 -22.58 -19.57 18.25
CA ALA A 182 -23.99 -19.79 17.93
C ALA A 182 -24.16 -20.59 16.62
N GLU A 183 -23.37 -20.29 15.59
CA GLU A 183 -23.39 -21.04 14.33
C GLU A 183 -23.01 -22.52 14.54
N LYS A 184 -21.97 -22.77 15.34
CA LYS A 184 -21.51 -24.12 15.67
C LYS A 184 -22.62 -24.93 16.36
N LEU A 185 -23.24 -24.37 17.41
CA LEU A 185 -24.34 -25.04 18.12
C LEU A 185 -25.54 -25.33 17.21
N ARG A 186 -25.83 -24.45 16.25
CA ARG A 186 -26.90 -24.68 15.25
C ARG A 186 -26.56 -25.84 14.31
N LYS A 187 -25.31 -25.93 13.85
CA LYS A 187 -24.85 -27.05 13.01
C LYS A 187 -24.93 -28.37 13.77
N GLU A 188 -24.48 -28.38 15.03
CA GLU A 188 -24.58 -29.55 15.91
C GLU A 188 -26.06 -29.97 16.06
N LYS A 189 -26.97 -29.04 16.37
CA LYS A 189 -28.41 -29.32 16.45
C LYS A 189 -28.99 -29.91 15.15
N GLN A 190 -28.65 -29.33 13.99
CA GLN A 190 -29.10 -29.84 12.69
C GLN A 190 -28.56 -31.24 12.38
N GLU A 191 -27.34 -31.56 12.82
CA GLU A 191 -26.76 -32.90 12.64
C GLU A 191 -27.43 -33.93 13.54
N PHE A 192 -27.74 -33.58 14.79
CA PHE A 192 -28.50 -34.44 15.69
C PHE A 192 -29.93 -34.72 15.20
N GLU A 193 -30.63 -33.69 14.72
CA GLU A 193 -31.97 -33.82 14.12
C GLU A 193 -31.96 -34.74 12.88
N LYS A 194 -30.90 -34.68 12.07
CA LYS A 194 -30.74 -35.57 10.90
C LYS A 194 -30.40 -37.01 11.28
N ALA A 195 -29.82 -37.23 12.45
CA ALA A 195 -29.40 -38.55 12.93
C ALA A 195 -30.51 -39.31 13.68
N ASP A 196 -31.70 -38.72 13.83
CA ASP A 196 -32.89 -39.32 14.48
C ASP A 196 -32.57 -39.84 15.90
N MET A 197 -31.65 -39.18 16.60
CA MET A 197 -31.29 -39.50 17.98
C MET A 197 -32.10 -38.65 18.96
N ASP A 198 -32.52 -39.25 20.07
CA ASP A 198 -33.30 -38.58 21.11
C ASP A 198 -32.47 -37.47 21.78
N MET A 199 -32.84 -36.22 21.51
CA MET A 199 -32.23 -35.01 22.08
C MET A 199 -32.75 -34.82 23.50
N GLY A 200 -32.23 -35.59 24.47
CA GLY A 200 -32.50 -35.40 25.89
C GLY A 200 -32.02 -34.03 26.42
N ASP A 201 -31.13 -34.00 27.42
CA ASP A 201 -30.62 -32.78 28.09
C ASP A 201 -29.74 -31.83 27.21
N PHE A 202 -29.74 -32.00 25.88
CA PHE A 202 -28.97 -31.19 24.91
C PHE A 202 -29.78 -30.05 24.27
N ASP A 203 -30.86 -29.62 24.92
CA ASP A 203 -31.61 -28.46 24.44
C ASP A 203 -30.85 -27.17 24.81
N HIS A 204 -29.93 -26.77 23.93
CA HIS A 204 -29.28 -25.48 24.06
C HIS A 204 -30.35 -24.37 23.98
N PRO A 205 -30.39 -23.42 24.93
CA PRO A 205 -31.40 -22.36 24.95
C PRO A 205 -31.49 -21.67 23.59
N GLU A 206 -32.71 -21.52 23.06
CA GLU A 206 -32.95 -20.90 21.76
C GLU A 206 -32.37 -19.48 21.68
N GLU A 207 -32.26 -18.79 22.81
CA GLU A 207 -31.66 -17.47 22.93
C GLU A 207 -30.18 -17.47 22.54
N ILE A 208 -29.44 -18.52 22.91
CA ILE A 208 -28.03 -18.68 22.53
C ILE A 208 -27.93 -18.97 21.03
N LEU A 209 -28.84 -19.80 20.49
CA LEU A 209 -28.90 -20.12 19.07
C LEU A 209 -29.27 -18.90 18.21
N LYS A 210 -30.07 -17.97 18.74
CA LYS A 210 -30.42 -16.68 18.12
C LYS A 210 -29.30 -15.64 18.25
N GLY A 211 -28.24 -15.90 19.02
CA GLY A 211 -27.11 -15.00 19.19
C GLY A 211 -27.34 -13.88 20.21
N GLU A 212 -28.20 -14.09 21.22
CA GLU A 212 -28.52 -13.07 22.24
C GLU A 212 -27.27 -12.62 23.02
N LEU A 213 -26.29 -13.50 23.21
CA LEU A 213 -25.00 -13.14 23.79
C LEU A 213 -24.24 -12.11 22.93
N ALA A 214 -24.28 -12.25 21.60
CA ALA A 214 -23.71 -11.28 20.68
C ALA A 214 -24.47 -9.94 20.75
N ARG A 215 -25.79 -9.98 20.91
CA ARG A 215 -26.63 -8.78 21.15
C ARG A 215 -26.27 -8.06 22.46
N ILE A 216 -26.02 -8.79 23.55
CA ILE A 216 -25.58 -8.20 24.83
C ILE A 216 -24.22 -7.52 24.66
N ILE A 217 -23.29 -8.17 23.96
CA ILE A 217 -21.96 -7.58 23.67
C ILE A 217 -22.12 -6.31 22.84
N TYR A 218 -22.98 -6.34 21.83
CA TYR A 218 -23.28 -5.18 21.00
C TYR A 218 -23.80 -4.01 21.85
N LYS A 219 -24.84 -4.19 22.66
CA LYS A 219 -25.37 -3.14 23.55
C LYS A 219 -24.33 -2.59 24.51
N ASN A 220 -23.52 -3.47 25.10
CA ASN A 220 -22.41 -3.05 25.96
C ASN A 220 -21.35 -2.25 25.20
N SER A 221 -21.08 -2.61 23.94
CA SER A 221 -20.06 -1.95 23.11
C SER A 221 -20.49 -0.54 22.67
N ILE A 222 -21.76 -0.34 22.28
CA ILE A 222 -22.31 0.98 21.90
C ILE A 222 -22.25 1.97 23.06
N SER A 223 -22.48 1.49 24.30
CA SER A 223 -22.42 2.34 25.48
C SER A 223 -21.03 2.94 25.73
N LYS A 224 -19.97 2.27 25.25
CA LYS A 224 -18.57 2.66 25.49
C LYS A 224 -17.89 3.25 24.25
N ILE A 225 -18.16 2.72 23.07
CA ILE A 225 -17.52 3.10 21.81
C ILE A 225 -18.56 3.80 20.94
N LYS A 226 -18.36 5.10 20.72
CA LYS A 226 -19.21 5.92 19.86
C LYS A 226 -18.55 6.06 18.49
N GLY A 227 -19.28 5.77 17.42
CA GLY A 227 -18.83 5.98 16.04
C GLY A 227 -19.55 5.08 15.03
N ALA A 228 -19.88 5.63 13.86
CA ALA A 228 -20.55 4.88 12.80
C ALA A 228 -19.65 3.78 12.22
N GLU A 229 -18.33 4.02 12.12
CA GLU A 229 -17.35 3.02 11.65
C GLU A 229 -17.42 1.70 12.44
N PHE A 230 -17.65 1.80 13.76
CA PHE A 230 -17.74 0.63 14.61
C PHE A 230 -19.03 -0.15 14.38
N HIS A 231 -20.18 0.53 14.25
CA HIS A 231 -21.45 -0.11 13.89
C HIS A 231 -21.37 -0.81 12.52
N VAL A 232 -20.80 -0.13 11.52
CA VAL A 232 -20.57 -0.71 10.19
C VAL A 232 -19.68 -1.96 10.28
N SER A 233 -18.61 -1.93 11.07
CA SER A 233 -17.74 -3.09 11.24
C SER A 233 -18.43 -4.29 11.88
N LEU A 234 -19.29 -4.06 12.88
CA LEU A 234 -20.07 -5.12 13.52
C LEU A 234 -21.14 -5.67 12.58
N LEU A 235 -21.75 -4.80 11.78
CA LEU A 235 -22.73 -5.20 10.77
C LEU A 235 -22.09 -6.06 9.67
N SER A 236 -20.90 -5.69 9.18
CA SER A 236 -20.13 -6.53 8.25
C SER A 236 -19.78 -7.90 8.83
N VAL A 237 -19.52 -7.98 10.14
CA VAL A 237 -19.32 -9.27 10.83
C VAL A 237 -20.63 -10.06 10.91
N ALA A 238 -21.74 -9.41 11.26
CA ALA A 238 -23.05 -10.06 11.37
C ALA A 238 -23.58 -10.56 10.01
N GLN A 239 -23.27 -9.87 8.91
CA GLN A 239 -23.61 -10.28 7.53
C GLN A 239 -22.98 -11.61 7.11
N LEU A 240 -21.90 -12.05 7.77
CA LEU A 240 -21.30 -13.36 7.50
C LEU A 240 -22.17 -14.52 8.00
N PHE A 241 -23.21 -14.26 8.80
CA PHE A 241 -24.04 -15.26 9.45
C PHE A 241 -25.51 -15.12 9.03
N ASP A 242 -26.02 -16.07 8.26
CA ASP A 242 -27.39 -16.05 7.71
C ASP A 242 -28.49 -15.97 8.78
N PHE A 243 -28.20 -16.48 9.98
CA PHE A 243 -29.17 -16.51 11.05
C PHE A 243 -29.26 -15.21 11.86
N ALA A 244 -28.30 -14.31 11.71
CA ALA A 244 -28.20 -13.09 12.49
C ALA A 244 -29.01 -11.93 11.89
N LYS A 245 -29.99 -12.19 11.01
CA LYS A 245 -30.78 -11.16 10.30
C LYS A 245 -31.50 -10.19 11.25
N ASP A 246 -32.06 -10.69 12.35
CA ASP A 246 -32.73 -9.85 13.35
C ASP A 246 -31.74 -8.90 14.03
N LEU A 247 -30.54 -9.38 14.32
CA LEU A 247 -29.46 -8.59 14.89
C LEU A 247 -28.87 -7.60 13.86
N GLN A 248 -28.76 -7.99 12.59
CA GLN A 248 -28.36 -7.09 11.50
C GLN A 248 -29.35 -5.93 11.38
N LYS A 249 -30.66 -6.22 11.47
CA LYS A 249 -31.70 -5.19 11.42
C LYS A 249 -31.62 -4.24 12.62
N GLU A 250 -31.44 -4.76 13.83
CA GLU A 250 -31.28 -3.94 15.04
C GLU A 250 -30.03 -3.04 14.94
N ILE A 251 -28.89 -3.57 14.50
CA ILE A 251 -27.67 -2.78 14.31
C ILE A 251 -27.87 -1.70 13.24
N TYR A 252 -28.62 -2.01 12.18
CA TYR A 252 -28.94 -1.07 11.12
C TYR A 252 -29.87 0.06 11.58
N ASP A 253 -30.94 -0.29 12.30
CA ASP A 253 -31.90 0.68 12.84
C ASP A 253 -31.19 1.61 13.85
N ASP A 254 -30.31 1.06 14.69
CA ASP A 254 -29.48 1.83 15.63
C ASP A 254 -28.47 2.73 14.91
N LEU A 255 -27.82 2.25 13.84
CA LEU A 255 -26.90 3.06 13.03
C LEU A 255 -27.62 4.28 12.45
N GLN A 256 -28.83 4.08 11.92
CA GLN A 256 -29.66 5.17 11.40
C GLN A 256 -30.13 6.14 12.49
N ALA A 257 -30.50 5.64 13.67
CA ALA A 257 -31.02 6.47 14.75
C ALA A 257 -29.94 7.26 15.50
N LEU A 258 -28.76 6.67 15.71
CA LEU A 258 -27.70 7.24 16.55
C LEU A 258 -26.67 8.07 15.77
N HIS A 259 -26.52 7.81 14.47
CA HIS A 259 -25.49 8.43 13.63
C HIS A 259 -26.08 9.09 12.37
N THR A 260 -27.21 9.79 12.53
CA THR A 260 -27.85 10.59 11.46
C THR A 260 -26.93 11.67 10.90
N ASP A 261 -25.97 12.14 11.70
CA ASP A 261 -25.09 13.27 11.38
C ASP A 261 -23.79 12.84 10.68
N ASP A 262 -23.52 11.52 10.58
CA ASP A 262 -22.27 10.98 10.03
C ASP A 262 -22.41 10.63 8.53
N PRO A 263 -21.60 11.23 7.64
CA PRO A 263 -21.55 10.87 6.22
C PRO A 263 -21.32 9.38 5.92
N LEU A 264 -20.62 8.66 6.80
CA LEU A 264 -20.36 7.23 6.63
C LEU A 264 -21.62 6.38 6.80
N THR A 265 -22.53 6.78 7.70
CA THR A 265 -23.82 6.11 7.89
C THR A 265 -24.64 6.17 6.61
N TRP A 266 -24.74 7.35 6.01
CA TRP A 266 -25.48 7.55 4.77
C TRP A 266 -24.85 6.83 3.58
N ASP A 267 -23.52 6.79 3.49
CA ASP A 267 -22.82 5.99 2.47
C ASP A 267 -23.14 4.51 2.61
N TYR A 268 -23.15 3.99 3.84
CA TYR A 268 -23.47 2.60 4.12
C TYR A 268 -24.93 2.25 3.78
N VAL A 269 -25.89 3.06 4.25
CA VAL A 269 -27.33 2.91 3.94
C VAL A 269 -27.57 2.92 2.43
N ALA A 270 -26.96 3.87 1.71
CA ALA A 270 -27.11 3.96 0.26
C ALA A 270 -26.49 2.76 -0.47
N ARG A 271 -25.38 2.19 0.03
CA ARG A 271 -24.77 0.99 -0.55
C ARG A 271 -25.59 -0.27 -0.28
N GLN A 272 -26.21 -0.38 0.89
CA GLN A 272 -27.07 -1.52 1.23
C GLN A 272 -28.30 -1.62 0.33
N GLU A 273 -28.88 -0.49 -0.10
CA GLU A 273 -29.97 -0.46 -1.09
C GLU A 273 -29.59 -1.08 -2.45
N LEU A 274 -28.30 -1.24 -2.77
CA LEU A 274 -27.87 -1.98 -3.97
C LEU A 274 -27.93 -3.50 -3.79
N GLU A 275 -27.78 -3.96 -2.55
CA GLU A 275 -27.72 -5.38 -2.17
C GLU A 275 -29.11 -5.96 -1.88
N VAL A 276 -30.09 -5.11 -1.55
CA VAL A 276 -31.49 -5.53 -1.40
C VAL A 276 -31.97 -6.14 -2.73
N GLU A 277 -32.12 -7.46 -2.73
CA GLU A 277 -32.71 -8.19 -3.84
C GLU A 277 -34.21 -7.90 -3.91
N SER A 278 -34.66 -7.29 -5.01
CA SER A 278 -36.07 -7.34 -5.40
C SER A 278 -36.48 -8.82 -5.55
N GLN A 279 -37.68 -9.18 -5.09
CA GLN A 279 -38.19 -10.56 -5.07
C GLN A 279 -37.86 -11.36 -6.35
N PRO A 280 -37.63 -12.69 -6.24
CA PRO A 280 -37.32 -13.51 -7.41
C PRO A 280 -38.51 -13.51 -8.38
N GLU A 281 -38.40 -12.73 -9.46
CA GLU A 281 -39.29 -12.85 -10.60
C GLU A 281 -39.12 -14.26 -11.20
N ALA A 282 -40.24 -14.94 -11.45
CA ALA A 282 -40.34 -16.36 -11.77
C ALA A 282 -39.72 -16.79 -13.13
N GLN A 283 -38.93 -15.94 -13.79
CA GLN A 283 -38.33 -16.22 -15.09
C GLN A 283 -36.87 -15.74 -15.14
N PRO A 284 -35.96 -16.44 -15.87
CA PRO A 284 -34.58 -16.00 -16.03
C PRO A 284 -34.56 -14.64 -16.74
N PRO A 285 -34.10 -13.55 -16.10
CA PRO A 285 -34.27 -12.23 -16.67
C PRO A 285 -33.35 -12.06 -17.88
N THR A 286 -33.92 -11.54 -18.97
CA THR A 286 -33.16 -11.14 -20.17
C THR A 286 -32.06 -10.14 -19.79
N LYS A 287 -30.98 -10.07 -20.59
CA LYS A 287 -29.85 -9.14 -20.33
C LYS A 287 -30.30 -7.68 -20.17
N GLN A 288 -31.39 -7.28 -20.85
CA GLN A 288 -32.01 -5.96 -20.71
C GLN A 288 -32.80 -5.82 -19.39
N ALA A 289 -33.58 -6.82 -18.98
CA ALA A 289 -34.29 -6.80 -17.69
C ALA A 289 -33.32 -6.71 -16.50
N LYS A 290 -32.20 -7.47 -16.55
CA LYS A 290 -31.11 -7.34 -15.55
C LYS A 290 -30.51 -5.94 -15.52
N ALA A 291 -30.34 -5.31 -16.68
CA ALA A 291 -29.79 -3.95 -16.76
C ALA A 291 -30.76 -2.91 -16.20
N VAL A 292 -32.06 -3.06 -16.42
CA VAL A 292 -33.10 -2.18 -15.86
C VAL A 292 -33.21 -2.33 -14.35
N GLU A 293 -33.15 -3.54 -13.82
CA GLU A 293 -33.18 -3.78 -12.37
C GLU A 293 -31.94 -3.17 -11.67
N VAL A 294 -30.75 -3.32 -12.26
CA VAL A 294 -29.54 -2.64 -11.76
C VAL A 294 -29.69 -1.11 -11.82
N CYS A 295 -30.32 -0.58 -12.88
CA CYS A 295 -30.60 0.85 -13.00
C CYS A 295 -31.51 1.34 -11.87
N ARG A 296 -32.56 0.58 -11.55
CA ARG A 296 -33.53 0.89 -10.49
C ARG A 296 -32.89 0.84 -9.10
N ARG A 297 -32.02 -0.12 -8.82
CA ARG A 297 -31.27 -0.18 -7.54
C ARG A 297 -30.33 1.01 -7.38
N GLU A 298 -29.62 1.37 -8.44
CA GLU A 298 -28.78 2.56 -8.43
C GLU A 298 -29.60 3.85 -8.23
N GLU A 299 -30.85 3.91 -8.69
CA GLU A 299 -31.75 5.06 -8.44
C GLU A 299 -32.18 5.16 -6.98
N ARG A 300 -32.52 4.03 -6.34
CA ARG A 300 -32.85 4.02 -4.91
C ARG A 300 -31.66 4.48 -4.07
N SER A 301 -30.47 3.95 -4.38
CA SER A 301 -29.23 4.36 -3.73
C SER A 301 -28.93 5.86 -3.93
N CYS A 302 -29.06 6.38 -5.16
CA CYS A 302 -28.92 7.81 -5.43
C CYS A 302 -29.96 8.66 -4.69
N ALA A 303 -31.21 8.20 -4.57
CA ALA A 303 -32.26 8.92 -3.84
C ALA A 303 -31.89 9.07 -2.35
N VAL A 304 -31.31 8.03 -1.74
CA VAL A 304 -30.77 8.10 -0.37
C VAL A 304 -29.66 9.14 -0.27
N TYR A 305 -28.71 9.16 -1.21
CA TYR A 305 -27.66 10.21 -1.21
C TYR A 305 -28.22 11.61 -1.42
N GLU A 306 -29.27 11.78 -2.25
CA GLU A 306 -29.92 13.08 -2.43
C GLU A 306 -30.65 13.56 -1.18
N GLU A 307 -31.22 12.64 -0.40
CA GLU A 307 -31.78 12.95 0.92
C GLU A 307 -30.67 13.28 1.92
N ALA A 308 -29.60 12.49 1.95
CA ALA A 308 -28.43 12.70 2.80
C ALA A 308 -27.75 14.07 2.57
N VAL A 309 -27.66 14.51 1.31
CA VAL A 309 -27.11 15.82 0.95
C VAL A 309 -28.03 16.96 1.36
N LYS A 310 -29.35 16.76 1.37
CA LYS A 310 -30.32 17.76 1.85
C LYS A 310 -30.25 17.91 3.36
N THR A 311 -30.07 16.81 4.09
CA THR A 311 -29.96 16.81 5.56
C THR A 311 -28.57 17.27 6.01
N LEU A 312 -27.52 16.88 5.30
CA LEU A 312 -26.11 17.18 5.61
C LEU A 312 -25.37 17.69 4.35
N PRO A 313 -25.44 19.00 4.04
CA PRO A 313 -24.71 19.59 2.92
C PRO A 313 -23.22 19.82 3.29
N THR A 314 -22.51 18.75 3.62
CA THR A 314 -21.10 18.78 4.03
C THR A 314 -20.17 18.27 2.93
N GLU A 315 -18.93 18.74 2.89
CA GLU A 315 -17.92 18.29 1.93
C GLU A 315 -17.71 16.75 1.96
N PRO A 316 -17.61 16.07 3.13
CA PRO A 316 -17.44 14.63 3.16
C PRO A 316 -18.64 13.85 2.61
N MET A 317 -19.87 14.32 2.81
CA MET A 317 -21.07 13.71 2.23
C MET A 317 -21.06 13.75 0.70
N TRP A 318 -20.70 14.91 0.14
CA TRP A 318 -20.53 15.05 -1.30
C TRP A 318 -19.38 14.21 -1.85
N LYS A 319 -18.28 14.07 -1.11
CA LYS A 319 -17.20 13.14 -1.47
C LYS A 319 -17.69 11.71 -1.53
N CYS A 320 -18.46 11.24 -0.54
CA CYS A 320 -19.06 9.90 -0.56
C CYS A 320 -19.96 9.73 -1.79
N TYR A 321 -20.88 10.67 -2.05
CA TYR A 321 -21.79 10.58 -3.19
C TYR A 321 -21.06 10.60 -4.55
N VAL A 322 -20.08 11.49 -4.72
CA VAL A 322 -19.26 11.55 -5.95
C VAL A 322 -18.44 10.27 -6.12
N SER A 323 -17.83 9.77 -5.06
CA SER A 323 -17.04 8.52 -5.10
C SER A 323 -17.91 7.33 -5.51
N PHE A 324 -19.14 7.25 -5.00
CA PHE A 324 -20.12 6.25 -5.36
C PHE A 324 -20.47 6.32 -6.85
N CYS A 325 -20.81 7.51 -7.37
CA CYS A 325 -21.11 7.70 -8.80
C CYS A 325 -19.94 7.27 -9.69
N LEU A 326 -18.71 7.63 -9.31
CA LEU A 326 -17.49 7.26 -10.04
C LEU A 326 -17.20 5.76 -10.00
N GLU A 327 -17.38 5.10 -8.85
CA GLU A 327 -17.23 3.65 -8.73
C GLU A 327 -18.19 2.93 -9.68
N ARG A 328 -19.47 3.34 -9.70
CA ARG A 328 -20.47 2.77 -10.62
C ARG A 328 -20.14 3.05 -12.09
N PHE A 329 -19.63 4.23 -12.41
CA PHE A 329 -19.19 4.57 -13.76
C PHE A 329 -18.00 3.72 -14.23
N SER A 330 -17.05 3.43 -13.33
CA SER A 330 -15.87 2.62 -13.65
C SER A 330 -16.18 1.14 -13.94
N LYS A 331 -17.34 0.63 -13.51
CA LYS A 331 -17.75 -0.77 -13.73
C LYS A 331 -18.07 -1.00 -15.22
N LYS A 332 -17.22 -1.80 -15.89
CA LYS A 332 -17.39 -2.23 -17.29
C LYS A 332 -18.77 -2.85 -17.48
N THR A 333 -19.59 -2.22 -18.30
CA THR A 333 -20.97 -2.64 -18.54
C THR A 333 -21.23 -2.71 -20.03
N SER A 334 -21.75 -3.84 -20.50
CA SER A 334 -22.05 -4.07 -21.93
C SER A 334 -23.33 -3.37 -22.42
N SER A 335 -24.15 -2.86 -21.50
CA SER A 335 -25.39 -2.14 -21.82
C SER A 335 -25.12 -0.64 -21.99
N GLU A 336 -25.38 -0.13 -23.19
CA GLU A 336 -25.27 1.29 -23.53
C GLU A 336 -26.25 2.16 -22.72
N PHE A 337 -27.46 1.65 -22.46
CA PHE A 337 -28.47 2.32 -21.64
C PHE A 337 -27.98 2.62 -20.22
N LEU A 338 -27.37 1.63 -19.56
CA LEU A 338 -26.80 1.81 -18.22
C LEU A 338 -25.63 2.79 -18.21
N ARG A 339 -24.77 2.72 -19.24
CA ARG A 339 -23.63 3.64 -19.36
C ARG A 339 -24.10 5.08 -19.49
N ARG A 340 -25.12 5.34 -20.31
CA ARG A 340 -25.72 6.66 -20.48
C ARG A 340 -26.33 7.17 -19.17
N LYS A 341 -27.13 6.36 -18.48
CA LYS A 341 -27.75 6.76 -17.20
C LYS A 341 -26.73 7.05 -16.10
N ARG A 342 -25.66 6.26 -15.99
CA ARG A 342 -24.57 6.52 -15.03
C ARG A 342 -23.82 7.80 -15.34
N LEU A 343 -23.57 8.09 -16.62
CA LEU A 343 -22.95 9.35 -17.05
C LEU A 343 -23.84 10.55 -16.70
N GLU A 344 -25.12 10.50 -17.07
CA GLU A 344 -26.10 11.56 -16.76
C GLU A 344 -26.12 11.86 -15.25
N ARG A 345 -26.18 10.82 -14.40
CA ARG A 345 -26.16 10.98 -12.93
C ARG A 345 -24.88 11.59 -12.43
N THR A 346 -23.73 11.07 -12.87
CA THR A 346 -22.42 11.59 -12.47
C THR A 346 -22.29 13.08 -12.82
N MET A 347 -22.74 13.48 -14.02
CA MET A 347 -22.75 14.89 -14.44
C MET A 347 -23.68 15.76 -13.57
N ILE A 348 -24.88 15.28 -13.24
CA ILE A 348 -25.81 16.01 -12.36
C ILE A 348 -25.23 16.18 -10.95
N THR A 349 -24.65 15.12 -10.39
CA THR A 349 -24.02 15.15 -9.06
C THR A 349 -22.88 16.16 -9.01
N PHE A 350 -21.99 16.15 -10.01
CA PHE A 350 -20.92 17.14 -10.10
C PHE A 350 -21.44 18.58 -10.25
N ARG A 351 -22.48 18.81 -11.06
CA ARG A 351 -23.09 20.14 -11.22
C ARG A 351 -23.66 20.66 -9.89
N LYS A 352 -24.45 19.85 -9.18
CA LYS A 352 -25.03 20.21 -7.87
C LYS A 352 -23.93 20.46 -6.82
N ALA A 353 -22.89 19.62 -6.80
CA ALA A 353 -21.77 19.80 -5.87
C ALA A 353 -20.96 21.08 -6.16
N ASN A 354 -20.84 21.46 -7.43
CA ASN A 354 -20.19 22.70 -7.87
C ASN A 354 -21.00 23.95 -7.51
N GLU A 355 -22.32 23.91 -7.64
CA GLU A 355 -23.21 25.00 -7.21
C GLU A 355 -23.01 25.32 -5.72
N LEU A 356 -22.75 24.30 -4.90
CA LEU A 356 -22.47 24.45 -3.47
C LEU A 356 -20.98 24.73 -3.14
N ARG A 357 -20.09 24.70 -4.14
CA ARG A 357 -18.62 24.86 -3.99
C ARG A 357 -17.95 23.87 -3.03
N LEU A 358 -18.51 22.66 -2.91
CA LEU A 358 -18.03 21.61 -1.98
C LEU A 358 -17.14 20.57 -2.67
N LEU A 359 -16.62 20.86 -3.87
CA LEU A 359 -15.75 19.96 -4.63
C LEU A 359 -14.27 20.24 -4.34
N SER A 360 -13.51 19.18 -4.09
CA SER A 360 -12.04 19.30 -3.97
C SER A 360 -11.36 19.32 -5.34
N GLU A 361 -10.12 19.81 -5.39
CA GLU A 361 -9.28 19.87 -6.60
C GLU A 361 -9.22 18.55 -7.37
N PHE A 362 -9.13 17.43 -6.65
CA PHE A 362 -9.13 16.08 -7.24
C PHE A 362 -10.42 15.77 -7.99
N HIS A 363 -11.58 16.15 -7.43
CA HIS A 363 -12.88 15.92 -8.05
C HIS A 363 -13.09 16.79 -9.29
N TYR A 364 -12.63 18.05 -9.29
CA TYR A 364 -12.62 18.88 -10.49
C TYR A 364 -11.77 18.28 -11.61
N LYS A 365 -10.58 17.77 -11.27
CA LYS A 365 -9.72 17.07 -12.25
C LYS A 365 -10.45 15.90 -12.91
N GLN A 366 -11.08 15.04 -12.10
CA GLN A 366 -11.83 13.88 -12.59
C GLN A 366 -13.02 14.31 -13.44
N TRP A 367 -13.74 15.35 -13.03
CA TRP A 367 -14.88 15.87 -13.80
C TRP A 367 -14.45 16.40 -15.16
N ILE A 368 -13.37 17.17 -15.23
CA ILE A 368 -12.82 17.69 -16.49
C ILE A 368 -12.36 16.55 -17.40
N GLU A 369 -11.67 15.53 -16.86
CA GLU A 369 -11.24 14.37 -17.64
C GLU A 369 -12.43 13.60 -18.24
N LEU A 370 -13.52 13.43 -17.47
CA LEU A 370 -14.74 12.79 -17.96
C LEU A 370 -15.41 13.61 -19.06
N LEU A 371 -15.51 14.93 -18.91
CA LEU A 371 -16.08 15.81 -19.94
C LEU A 371 -15.25 15.78 -21.23
N LEU A 372 -13.93 15.69 -21.12
CA LEU A 372 -13.01 15.59 -22.25
C LEU A 372 -13.02 14.23 -22.95
N GLN A 373 -13.45 13.15 -22.30
CA GLN A 373 -13.62 11.84 -22.93
C GLN A 373 -14.91 11.73 -23.74
N HIS A 374 -15.89 12.59 -23.43
CA HIS A 374 -17.22 12.62 -24.05
C HIS A 374 -17.43 13.84 -24.96
N ASP A 375 -16.35 14.54 -25.32
CA ASP A 375 -16.34 15.69 -26.24
C ASP A 375 -17.23 16.90 -25.81
N PHE A 376 -17.55 17.01 -24.52
CA PHE A 376 -18.29 18.15 -23.96
C PHE A 376 -17.37 19.34 -23.64
N PHE A 377 -16.74 19.90 -24.68
CA PHE A 377 -15.70 20.93 -24.52
C PHE A 377 -16.19 22.24 -23.88
N THR A 378 -17.41 22.70 -24.22
CA THR A 378 -17.96 23.96 -23.70
C THR A 378 -18.27 23.89 -22.21
N GLU A 379 -18.80 22.76 -21.74
CA GLU A 379 -19.04 22.51 -20.32
C GLU A 379 -17.71 22.32 -19.57
N ALA A 380 -16.76 21.58 -20.16
CA ALA A 380 -15.43 21.40 -19.57
C ALA A 380 -14.71 22.74 -19.35
N LEU A 381 -14.87 23.70 -20.28
CA LEU A 381 -14.31 25.03 -20.13
C LEU A 381 -14.93 25.79 -18.96
N LYS A 382 -16.26 25.80 -18.84
CA LYS A 382 -16.95 26.47 -17.71
C LYS A 382 -16.54 25.89 -16.36
N VAL A 383 -16.43 24.57 -16.29
CA VAL A 383 -16.00 23.85 -15.08
C VAL A 383 -14.55 24.18 -14.75
N ALA A 384 -13.67 24.21 -15.76
CA ALA A 384 -12.28 24.57 -15.58
C ALA A 384 -12.10 26.05 -15.18
N GLU A 385 -12.90 26.96 -15.73
CA GLU A 385 -12.93 28.37 -15.34
C GLU A 385 -13.33 28.53 -13.87
N THR A 386 -14.46 27.93 -13.48
CA THR A 386 -14.95 27.92 -12.09
C THR A 386 -13.89 27.33 -11.14
N GLY A 387 -13.26 26.22 -11.55
CA GLY A 387 -12.19 25.59 -10.79
C GLY A 387 -10.93 26.46 -10.67
N THR A 388 -10.53 27.18 -11.71
CA THR A 388 -9.41 28.13 -11.64
C THR A 388 -9.72 29.38 -10.82
N GLU A 389 -10.97 29.81 -10.76
CA GLU A 389 -11.39 30.93 -9.89
C GLU A 389 -11.33 30.55 -8.41
N LEU A 390 -11.71 29.31 -8.07
CA LEU A 390 -11.67 28.79 -6.70
C LEU A 390 -10.25 28.42 -6.25
N PHE A 391 -9.45 27.81 -7.14
CA PHE A 391 -8.10 27.31 -6.86
C PHE A 391 -7.04 28.06 -7.68
N LYS A 392 -6.93 29.37 -7.46
CA LYS A 392 -6.03 30.25 -8.23
C LYS A 392 -4.56 29.84 -8.19
N ASP A 393 -4.13 29.27 -7.06
CA ASP A 393 -2.75 28.85 -6.82
C ASP A 393 -2.43 27.43 -7.35
N SER A 394 -3.44 26.66 -7.80
CA SER A 394 -3.24 25.27 -8.22
C SER A 394 -2.79 25.16 -9.68
N VAL A 395 -1.56 24.70 -9.87
CA VAL A 395 -0.99 24.38 -11.20
C VAL A 395 -1.78 23.28 -11.93
N THR A 396 -2.34 22.30 -11.20
CA THR A 396 -3.02 21.17 -11.85
C THR A 396 -4.34 21.61 -12.50
N MET A 397 -5.05 22.54 -11.86
CA MET A 397 -6.29 23.12 -12.40
C MET A 397 -6.02 23.94 -13.64
N TRP A 398 -4.95 24.76 -13.63
CA TRP A 398 -4.51 25.49 -14.81
C TRP A 398 -4.09 24.54 -15.95
N GLN A 399 -3.31 23.49 -15.68
CA GLN A 399 -2.97 22.47 -16.67
C GLN A 399 -4.21 21.83 -17.29
N LYS A 400 -5.23 21.51 -16.48
CA LYS A 400 -6.48 20.94 -16.98
C LYS A 400 -7.29 21.92 -17.81
N LYS A 401 -7.40 23.19 -17.40
CA LYS A 401 -8.02 24.25 -18.21
C LYS A 401 -7.37 24.36 -19.58
N LEU A 402 -6.04 24.34 -19.63
CA LEU A 402 -5.27 24.43 -20.86
C LEU A 402 -5.39 23.15 -21.70
N GLN A 403 -5.45 21.97 -21.08
CA GLN A 403 -5.75 20.72 -21.77
C GLN A 403 -7.14 20.74 -22.44
N VAL A 404 -8.14 21.35 -21.79
CA VAL A 404 -9.47 21.52 -22.37
C VAL A 404 -9.42 22.46 -23.57
N LEU A 405 -8.76 23.60 -23.43
CA LEU A 405 -8.60 24.58 -24.50
C LEU A 405 -7.83 24.02 -25.70
N LEU A 406 -6.77 23.24 -25.46
CA LEU A 406 -5.98 22.55 -26.48
C LEU A 406 -6.84 21.61 -27.31
N LYS A 407 -7.72 20.82 -26.66
CA LYS A 407 -8.63 19.91 -27.36
C LYS A 407 -9.77 20.63 -28.07
N SER A 408 -10.23 21.76 -27.53
CA SER A 408 -11.35 22.53 -28.10
C SER A 408 -10.94 23.46 -29.25
N LYS A 409 -9.64 23.57 -29.58
CA LYS A 409 -9.07 24.47 -30.61
C LYS A 409 -9.55 25.92 -30.46
N SER A 410 -9.72 26.40 -29.23
CA SER A 410 -10.16 27.77 -28.98
C SER A 410 -9.09 28.79 -29.40
N PRO A 411 -9.44 29.96 -29.98
CA PRO A 411 -8.48 30.97 -30.38
C PRO A 411 -7.92 31.83 -29.23
N ASP A 412 -8.53 31.83 -28.05
CA ASP A 412 -8.11 32.68 -26.91
C ASP A 412 -7.05 32.02 -25.99
N ILE A 413 -6.35 31.01 -26.49
CA ILE A 413 -5.41 30.20 -25.72
C ILE A 413 -4.26 31.04 -25.14
N ASP A 414 -3.69 31.95 -25.93
CA ASP A 414 -2.53 32.76 -25.51
C ASP A 414 -2.87 33.69 -24.34
N LYS A 415 -4.04 34.35 -24.36
CA LYS A 415 -4.49 35.22 -23.25
C LYS A 415 -4.68 34.43 -21.97
N ARG A 416 -5.24 33.22 -22.06
CA ARG A 416 -5.49 32.36 -20.89
C ARG A 416 -4.22 31.75 -20.32
N PHE A 417 -3.21 31.47 -21.15
CA PHE A 417 -1.87 31.12 -20.68
C PHE A 417 -1.22 32.29 -19.95
N GLU A 418 -1.27 33.50 -20.51
CA GLU A 418 -0.72 34.70 -19.85
C GLU A 418 -1.39 34.98 -18.49
N GLU A 419 -2.72 34.84 -18.39
CA GLU A 419 -3.46 34.92 -17.12
C GLU A 419 -2.98 33.88 -16.09
N ALA A 420 -2.69 32.64 -16.52
CA ALA A 420 -2.20 31.59 -15.62
C ALA A 420 -0.84 31.96 -15.02
N PHE A 421 0.07 32.55 -15.81
CA PHE A 421 1.40 32.93 -15.36
C PHE A 421 1.43 34.17 -14.45
N VAL A 422 0.38 35.01 -14.47
CA VAL A 422 0.23 36.10 -13.50
C VAL A 422 -0.03 35.56 -12.09
N HIS A 423 -0.75 34.44 -11.98
CA HIS A 423 -1.14 33.86 -10.70
C HIS A 423 -0.17 32.80 -10.16
N LEU A 424 0.63 32.17 -11.04
CA LEU A 424 1.48 31.05 -10.67
C LEU A 424 2.95 31.44 -10.45
N LYS A 425 3.56 30.86 -9.41
CA LYS A 425 5.00 31.05 -9.14
C LYS A 425 5.85 30.43 -10.26
N PRO A 426 6.92 31.11 -10.75
CA PRO A 426 7.69 30.65 -11.91
C PRO A 426 8.34 29.26 -11.77
N GLN A 427 8.56 28.79 -10.54
CA GLN A 427 9.23 27.52 -10.24
C GLN A 427 8.36 26.28 -10.54
N VAL A 428 7.04 26.42 -10.58
CA VAL A 428 6.08 25.30 -10.75
C VAL A 428 5.46 25.27 -12.16
N CYS A 429 5.87 26.21 -13.02
CA CYS A 429 5.28 26.47 -14.32
C CYS A 429 5.83 25.61 -15.48
N LEU A 430 6.82 24.74 -15.24
CA LEU A 430 7.46 23.96 -16.31
C LEU A 430 6.47 23.16 -17.17
N PRO A 431 5.50 22.41 -16.60
CA PRO A 431 4.59 21.64 -17.43
C PRO A 431 3.63 22.54 -18.23
N LEU A 432 3.32 23.73 -17.72
CA LEU A 432 2.46 24.70 -18.41
C LEU A 432 3.16 25.28 -19.63
N TRP A 433 4.44 25.66 -19.50
CA TRP A 433 5.25 26.13 -20.62
C TRP A 433 5.41 25.05 -21.70
N ILE A 434 5.60 23.80 -21.29
CA ILE A 434 5.67 22.66 -22.20
C ILE A 434 4.35 22.51 -22.98
N SER A 435 3.20 22.53 -22.29
CA SER A 435 1.90 22.41 -22.96
C SER A 435 1.59 23.60 -23.88
N TRP A 436 2.06 24.82 -23.54
CA TRP A 436 1.91 25.98 -24.42
C TRP A 436 2.75 25.83 -25.70
N ALA A 437 4.01 25.40 -25.57
CA ALA A 437 4.90 25.19 -26.70
C ALA A 437 4.43 24.04 -27.61
N GLU A 438 3.90 22.95 -27.04
CA GLU A 438 3.33 21.85 -27.81
C GLU A 438 2.06 22.28 -28.56
N TRP A 439 1.25 23.19 -27.99
CA TRP A 439 0.12 23.78 -28.69
C TRP A 439 0.55 24.67 -29.85
N SER A 440 1.51 25.58 -29.62
CA SER A 440 1.96 26.50 -30.67
C SER A 440 2.66 25.77 -31.82
N GLU A 441 3.37 24.66 -31.52
CA GLU A 441 3.92 23.75 -32.53
C GLU A 441 2.78 23.10 -33.36
N ALA A 442 1.70 22.65 -32.70
CA ALA A 442 0.54 22.07 -33.38
C ALA A 442 -0.30 23.11 -34.16
N ALA A 443 -0.23 24.39 -33.80
CA ALA A 443 -0.87 25.50 -34.51
C ALA A 443 -0.03 26.00 -35.72
N GLU A 444 1.12 25.38 -35.99
CA GLU A 444 2.05 25.68 -37.09
C GLU A 444 2.65 27.11 -37.10
N SER A 445 2.46 27.90 -36.04
CA SER A 445 3.10 29.22 -35.91
C SER A 445 4.52 29.10 -35.39
N GLN A 446 5.50 29.14 -36.29
CA GLN A 446 6.92 29.03 -35.92
C GLN A 446 7.42 30.23 -35.12
N GLU A 447 6.93 31.43 -35.41
CA GLU A 447 7.37 32.68 -34.76
C GLU A 447 6.84 32.78 -33.33
N ASP A 448 5.56 32.44 -33.12
CA ASP A 448 4.94 32.47 -31.80
C ASP A 448 5.54 31.40 -30.89
N THR A 449 5.82 30.21 -31.43
CA THR A 449 6.49 29.14 -30.68
C THR A 449 7.89 29.58 -30.22
N GLU A 450 8.66 30.25 -31.08
CA GLU A 450 9.97 30.77 -30.71
C GLU A 450 9.88 31.85 -29.61
N ALA A 451 8.89 32.74 -29.71
CA ALA A 451 8.63 33.76 -28.72
C ALA A 451 8.24 33.16 -27.36
N ILE A 452 7.41 32.12 -27.35
CA ILE A 452 7.00 31.38 -26.14
C ILE A 452 8.22 30.75 -25.47
N PHE A 453 9.08 30.05 -26.21
CA PHE A 453 10.29 29.46 -25.65
C PHE A 453 11.23 30.52 -25.05
N LYS A 454 11.43 31.66 -25.75
CA LYS A 454 12.25 32.77 -25.23
C LYS A 454 11.68 33.35 -23.94
N LYS A 455 10.35 33.57 -23.87
CA LYS A 455 9.67 34.01 -22.64
C LYS A 455 9.83 32.97 -21.51
N ALA A 456 9.68 31.69 -21.83
CA ALA A 456 9.77 30.59 -20.89
C ALA A 456 11.15 30.45 -20.23
N ILE A 457 12.23 30.64 -21.00
CA ILE A 457 13.61 30.58 -20.50
C ILE A 457 13.92 31.74 -19.55
N LEU A 458 13.37 32.92 -19.79
CA LEU A 458 13.51 34.08 -18.90
C LEU A 458 12.72 33.91 -17.60
N ALA A 459 11.55 33.25 -17.66
CA ALA A 459 10.68 33.05 -16.52
C ALA A 459 11.15 31.91 -15.59
N VAL A 460 11.64 30.78 -16.13
CA VAL A 460 11.97 29.58 -15.35
C VAL A 460 13.44 29.56 -14.96
N THR A 461 13.73 29.71 -13.67
CA THR A 461 15.09 29.63 -13.09
C THR A 461 15.35 28.28 -12.42
N GLY A 462 16.60 27.81 -12.47
CA GLY A 462 17.02 26.56 -11.81
C GLY A 462 16.95 25.30 -12.68
N ALA A 463 16.82 24.12 -12.06
CA ALA A 463 16.87 22.81 -12.73
C ALA A 463 15.78 22.62 -13.80
N SER A 464 14.60 23.21 -13.61
CA SER A 464 13.50 23.18 -14.58
C SER A 464 13.82 23.91 -15.89
N SER A 465 14.77 24.85 -15.88
CA SER A 465 15.26 25.55 -17.08
C SER A 465 15.97 24.60 -18.05
N VAL A 466 16.61 23.55 -17.52
CA VAL A 466 17.36 22.57 -18.31
C VAL A 466 16.46 21.81 -19.28
N THR A 467 15.37 21.22 -18.77
CA THR A 467 14.43 20.45 -19.59
C THR A 467 13.78 21.29 -20.70
N LEU A 468 13.55 22.58 -20.42
CA LEU A 468 13.00 23.52 -21.38
C LEU A 468 14.01 23.85 -22.50
N LYS A 469 15.29 24.02 -22.17
CA LYS A 469 16.37 24.24 -23.16
C LYS A 469 16.52 23.04 -24.10
N ASP A 470 16.47 21.83 -23.55
CA ASP A 470 16.53 20.60 -24.35
C ASP A 470 15.35 20.52 -25.32
N LYS A 471 14.12 20.79 -24.85
CA LYS A 471 12.92 20.83 -25.70
C LYS A 471 12.98 21.94 -26.75
N TYR A 472 13.49 23.13 -26.41
CA TYR A 472 13.62 24.23 -27.36
C TYR A 472 14.64 23.91 -28.47
N LEU A 473 15.75 23.24 -28.13
CA LEU A 473 16.74 22.79 -29.10
C LEU A 473 16.16 21.71 -30.03
N ASP A 474 15.40 20.75 -29.47
CA ASP A 474 14.71 19.72 -30.24
C ASP A 474 13.68 20.33 -31.21
N TRP A 475 12.89 21.30 -30.76
CA TRP A 475 11.94 22.03 -31.60
C TRP A 475 12.64 22.81 -32.72
N ALA A 476 13.70 23.56 -32.40
CA ALA A 476 14.44 24.36 -33.39
C ALA A 476 15.07 23.48 -34.48
N TYR A 477 15.51 22.27 -34.13
CA TYR A 477 15.98 21.28 -35.10
C TYR A 477 14.84 20.76 -35.98
N ARG A 478 13.66 20.45 -35.43
CA ARG A 478 12.50 19.98 -36.20
C ARG A 478 11.94 21.05 -37.15
N SER A 479 11.87 22.31 -36.71
CA SER A 479 11.19 23.39 -37.45
C SER A 479 12.04 24.05 -38.52
N GLY A 480 13.36 24.13 -38.35
CA GLY A 480 14.24 24.79 -39.32
C GLY A 480 15.63 24.18 -39.44
N GLY A 481 15.77 22.91 -39.04
CA GLY A 481 17.00 22.15 -39.15
C GLY A 481 18.15 22.71 -38.34
N TYR A 482 19.36 22.29 -38.70
CA TYR A 482 20.57 22.60 -37.96
C TYR A 482 20.88 24.11 -37.84
N LYS A 483 20.57 24.93 -38.86
CA LYS A 483 20.89 26.37 -38.83
C LYS A 483 20.15 27.08 -37.69
N LYS A 484 18.86 26.78 -37.49
CA LYS A 484 18.08 27.31 -36.37
C LYS A 484 18.53 26.72 -35.04
N ALA A 485 18.77 25.41 -34.97
CA ALA A 485 19.29 24.76 -33.77
C ALA A 485 20.63 25.37 -33.31
N ARG A 486 21.54 25.70 -34.23
CA ARG A 486 22.81 26.35 -33.91
C ARG A 486 22.64 27.78 -33.39
N ALA A 487 21.70 28.55 -33.96
CA ALA A 487 21.41 29.89 -33.49
C ALA A 487 20.83 29.87 -32.06
N VAL A 488 19.92 28.94 -31.79
CA VAL A 488 19.35 28.69 -30.46
C VAL A 488 20.41 28.20 -29.48
N PHE A 489 21.28 27.27 -29.88
CA PHE A 489 22.39 26.83 -29.04
C PHE A 489 23.29 28.00 -28.65
N LYS A 490 23.61 28.90 -29.60
CA LYS A 490 24.42 30.09 -29.33
C LYS A 490 23.77 31.09 -28.36
N SER A 491 22.45 31.23 -28.37
CA SER A 491 21.76 32.10 -27.41
C SER A 491 21.62 31.45 -26.03
N LEU A 492 21.48 30.13 -25.98
CA LEU A 492 21.31 29.36 -24.74
C LEU A 492 22.61 29.05 -24.00
N GLN A 493 23.75 29.02 -24.70
CA GLN A 493 25.06 28.64 -24.16
C GLN A 493 25.58 29.54 -23.02
N GLU A 494 24.98 30.72 -22.81
CA GLU A 494 25.38 31.67 -21.75
C GLU A 494 24.45 31.61 -20.54
N ILE A 495 23.27 31.00 -20.69
CA ILE A 495 22.24 30.96 -19.65
C ILE A 495 22.45 29.69 -18.82
N ARG A 496 22.92 29.82 -17.58
CA ARG A 496 23.05 28.70 -16.63
C ARG A 496 21.70 28.36 -15.97
N PRO A 497 21.46 27.11 -15.52
CA PRO A 497 22.33 25.92 -15.54
C PRO A 497 22.28 25.14 -16.87
N PHE A 498 23.33 24.35 -17.14
CA PHE A 498 23.47 23.48 -18.33
C PHE A 498 23.23 22.01 -17.98
N SER A 499 22.91 21.18 -18.99
CA SER A 499 22.91 19.72 -18.91
C SER A 499 23.90 19.13 -19.91
N ASP A 500 24.50 18.00 -19.55
CA ASP A 500 25.32 17.21 -20.47
C ASP A 500 24.50 16.74 -21.70
N GLU A 501 23.23 16.38 -21.49
CA GLU A 501 22.33 15.97 -22.57
C GLU A 501 22.11 17.07 -23.61
N PHE A 502 22.09 18.34 -23.19
CA PHE A 502 21.97 19.50 -24.08
C PHE A 502 23.13 19.56 -25.10
N PHE A 503 24.36 19.34 -24.62
CA PHE A 503 25.55 19.34 -25.48
C PHE A 503 25.62 18.08 -26.35
N ARG A 504 25.28 16.91 -25.80
CA ARG A 504 25.23 15.65 -26.55
C ARG A 504 24.21 15.70 -27.69
N LYS A 505 23.04 16.31 -27.50
CA LYS A 505 22.03 16.50 -28.55
C LYS A 505 22.54 17.40 -29.69
N MET A 506 23.21 18.51 -29.37
CA MET A 506 23.80 19.37 -30.40
C MET A 506 24.88 18.64 -31.21
N ILE A 507 25.71 17.83 -30.54
CA ILE A 507 26.70 16.97 -31.19
C ILE A 507 26.02 15.95 -32.12
N GLN A 508 24.93 15.31 -31.69
CA GLN A 508 24.15 14.41 -32.55
C GLN A 508 23.55 15.11 -33.76
N PHE A 509 23.06 16.35 -33.61
CA PHE A 509 22.52 17.13 -34.73
C PHE A 509 23.60 17.50 -35.75
N GLU A 510 24.82 17.82 -35.31
CA GLU A 510 25.96 18.03 -36.21
C GLU A 510 26.35 16.74 -36.95
N LYS A 511 26.36 15.59 -36.26
CA LYS A 511 26.68 14.28 -36.87
C LYS A 511 25.69 13.86 -37.95
N LYS A 512 24.42 14.25 -37.81
CA LYS A 512 23.36 13.97 -38.79
C LYS A 512 23.47 14.83 -40.06
N GLN A 513 24.37 15.82 -40.11
CA GLN A 513 24.57 16.63 -41.30
C GLN A 513 25.51 15.96 -42.30
N GLU A 514 25.17 16.05 -43.59
CA GLU A 514 26.03 15.59 -44.70
C GLU A 514 27.38 16.32 -44.78
N SER A 515 27.46 17.54 -44.23
CA SER A 515 28.68 18.37 -44.19
C SER A 515 29.15 18.61 -42.75
N CYS A 516 29.34 17.53 -42.00
CA CYS A 516 29.85 17.58 -40.63
C CYS A 516 31.21 18.30 -40.57
N LYS A 517 31.27 19.46 -39.89
CA LYS A 517 32.53 20.19 -39.73
C LYS A 517 33.13 19.83 -38.39
N MET A 518 34.26 19.11 -38.42
CA MET A 518 35.00 18.72 -37.21
C MET A 518 35.36 19.92 -36.31
N ALA A 519 35.52 21.11 -36.87
CA ALA A 519 35.73 22.34 -36.09
C ALA A 519 34.57 22.67 -35.14
N ASN A 520 33.32 22.48 -35.58
CA ASN A 520 32.13 22.70 -34.75
C ASN A 520 32.02 21.61 -33.68
N LEU A 521 32.25 20.34 -34.04
CA LEU A 521 32.28 19.23 -33.08
C LEU A 521 33.29 19.46 -31.97
N ARG A 522 34.52 19.85 -32.31
CA ARG A 522 35.57 20.21 -31.33
C ARG A 522 35.12 21.32 -30.40
N GLU A 523 34.48 22.37 -30.93
CA GLU A 523 33.97 23.48 -30.12
C GLU A 523 32.90 23.01 -29.12
N TYR A 524 31.98 22.12 -29.54
CA TYR A 524 30.94 21.58 -28.67
C TYR A 524 31.50 20.64 -27.59
N TYR A 525 32.41 19.73 -27.96
CA TYR A 525 33.09 18.85 -27.01
C TYR A 525 33.93 19.64 -26.02
N GLU A 526 34.78 20.57 -26.46
CA GLU A 526 35.61 21.39 -25.56
C GLU A 526 34.77 22.22 -24.58
N ARG A 527 33.58 22.68 -24.98
CA ARG A 527 32.67 23.41 -24.07
C ARG A 527 31.98 22.50 -23.08
N ALA A 528 31.48 21.35 -23.52
CA ALA A 528 30.92 20.35 -22.63
C ALA A 528 31.96 19.88 -21.59
N LEU A 529 33.21 19.70 -22.02
CA LEU A 529 34.34 19.30 -21.16
C LEU A 529 34.76 20.38 -20.16
N ARG A 530 34.55 21.67 -20.46
CA ARG A 530 34.80 22.75 -19.48
C ARG A 530 33.85 22.72 -18.30
N GLU A 531 32.60 22.32 -18.52
CA GLU A 531 31.56 22.33 -17.50
C GLU A 531 31.39 20.95 -16.82
N PHE A 532 31.50 19.85 -17.57
CA PHE A 532 31.27 18.47 -17.10
C PHE A 532 32.50 17.57 -17.07
N GLY A 533 33.67 18.07 -17.51
CA GLY A 533 34.88 17.25 -17.66
C GLY A 533 35.48 16.69 -16.37
N SER A 534 35.01 17.13 -15.20
CA SER A 534 35.40 16.57 -13.89
C SER A 534 34.57 15.35 -13.47
N VAL A 535 33.38 15.17 -14.04
CA VAL A 535 32.40 14.15 -13.62
C VAL A 535 32.18 13.10 -14.72
N ASP A 536 32.04 13.52 -15.97
CA ASP A 536 31.62 12.64 -17.07
C ASP A 536 32.80 12.01 -17.83
N SER A 537 33.05 10.72 -17.54
CA SER A 537 34.07 9.91 -18.23
C SER A 537 33.70 9.57 -19.69
N ASP A 538 32.41 9.51 -20.02
CA ASP A 538 31.93 9.09 -21.33
C ASP A 538 32.10 10.19 -22.37
N LEU A 539 31.94 11.45 -21.95
CA LEU A 539 32.15 12.61 -22.83
C LEU A 539 33.59 12.68 -23.37
N TRP A 540 34.60 12.36 -22.54
CA TRP A 540 36.00 12.27 -22.97
C TRP A 540 36.23 11.11 -23.94
N MET A 541 35.62 9.95 -23.68
CA MET A 541 35.73 8.78 -24.56
C MET A 541 35.08 9.02 -25.92
N ASP A 542 33.89 9.64 -25.93
CA ASP A 542 33.20 10.00 -27.15
C ASP A 542 34.02 11.01 -27.96
N TYR A 543 34.68 11.97 -27.31
CA TYR A 543 35.54 12.92 -28.02
C TYR A 543 36.76 12.23 -28.67
N ILE A 544 37.39 11.26 -27.99
CA ILE A 544 38.49 10.48 -28.56
C ILE A 544 38.02 9.64 -29.75
N LYS A 545 36.86 8.99 -29.65
CA LYS A 545 36.27 8.20 -30.74
C LYS A 545 35.97 9.06 -31.97
N GLU A 546 35.45 10.27 -31.78
CA GLU A 546 35.17 11.18 -32.90
C GLU A 546 36.44 11.69 -33.60
N GLU A 547 37.52 11.98 -32.87
CA GLU A 547 38.81 12.37 -33.48
C GLU A 547 39.48 11.22 -34.25
N LEU A 548 39.16 9.96 -33.93
CA LEU A 548 39.66 8.77 -34.62
C LEU A 548 38.80 8.40 -35.85
N ASN A 549 37.49 8.55 -35.76
CA ASN A 549 36.55 8.06 -36.78
C ASN A 549 36.17 9.10 -37.85
N HIS A 550 36.30 10.40 -37.57
CA HIS A 550 35.88 11.44 -38.50
C HIS A 550 36.90 11.66 -39.64
N PRO A 551 36.49 11.82 -40.92
CA PRO A 551 37.41 11.99 -42.07
C PRO A 551 38.37 13.18 -41.98
N LEU A 552 38.00 14.20 -41.20
CA LEU A 552 38.79 15.41 -40.90
C LEU A 552 39.32 15.45 -39.45
N GLY A 553 39.26 14.32 -38.75
CA GLY A 553 39.80 14.14 -37.40
C GLY A 553 41.32 14.25 -37.37
N ARG A 554 41.88 14.55 -36.19
CA ARG A 554 43.34 14.57 -35.97
C ARG A 554 43.70 13.53 -34.90
N PRO A 555 44.07 12.30 -35.30
CA PRO A 555 44.47 11.25 -34.36
C PRO A 555 45.63 11.66 -33.44
N ALA A 556 46.49 12.59 -33.88
CA ALA A 556 47.58 13.15 -33.06
C ALA A 556 47.09 13.88 -31.80
N ASN A 557 45.86 14.42 -31.80
CA ASN A 557 45.29 15.12 -30.65
C ASN A 557 44.74 14.15 -29.58
N CYS A 558 44.48 12.89 -29.93
CA CYS A 558 43.91 11.90 -29.00
C CYS A 558 44.78 11.69 -27.76
N GLY A 559 46.11 11.67 -27.92
CA GLY A 559 47.05 11.55 -26.79
C GLY A 559 46.98 12.76 -25.85
N GLN A 560 46.78 13.97 -26.40
CA GLN A 560 46.63 15.19 -25.60
C GLN A 560 45.28 15.22 -24.87
N ILE A 561 44.21 14.74 -25.52
CA ILE A 561 42.86 14.65 -24.93
C ILE A 561 42.87 13.62 -23.79
N TYR A 562 43.48 12.46 -23.99
CA TYR A 562 43.65 11.42 -22.95
C TYR A 562 44.38 11.96 -21.71
N TRP A 563 45.49 12.67 -21.93
CA TRP A 563 46.25 13.27 -20.83
C TRP A 563 45.43 14.33 -20.07
N ARG A 564 44.66 15.15 -20.79
CA ARG A 564 43.76 16.14 -20.17
C ARG A 564 42.63 15.48 -19.38
N ALA A 565 42.03 14.41 -19.90
CA ALA A 565 41.01 13.64 -19.20
C ALA A 565 41.53 13.08 -17.87
N MET A 566 42.73 12.49 -17.89
CA MET A 566 43.38 11.95 -16.69
C MET A 566 43.69 13.02 -15.62
N LYS A 567 43.91 14.28 -16.04
CA LYS A 567 44.16 15.40 -15.14
C LYS A 567 42.89 16.03 -14.58
N MET A 568 41.78 15.98 -15.31
CA MET A 568 40.52 16.64 -14.93
C MET A 568 39.55 15.70 -14.19
N LEU A 569 39.53 14.40 -14.52
CA LEU A 569 38.67 13.40 -13.87
C LEU A 569 39.19 13.05 -12.48
N GLN A 570 38.30 12.97 -11.49
CA GLN A 570 38.64 12.65 -10.10
C GLN A 570 38.01 11.32 -9.66
N GLY A 571 38.74 10.55 -8.83
CA GLY A 571 38.24 9.33 -8.19
C GLY A 571 37.84 8.21 -9.16
N GLN A 572 36.67 7.59 -8.93
CA GLN A 572 36.17 6.44 -9.68
C GLN A 572 35.96 6.71 -11.18
N SER A 573 35.65 7.95 -11.57
CA SER A 573 35.47 8.33 -12.99
C SER A 573 36.79 8.26 -13.80
N ALA A 574 37.94 8.46 -13.16
CA ALA A 574 39.25 8.33 -13.81
C ALA A 574 39.61 6.85 -14.04
N GLU A 575 39.33 5.97 -13.09
CA GLU A 575 39.55 4.53 -13.21
C GLU A 575 38.66 3.92 -14.30
N LEU A 576 37.38 4.31 -14.34
CA LEU A 576 36.44 3.92 -15.40
C LEU A 576 36.88 4.39 -16.78
N PHE A 577 37.41 5.61 -16.90
CA PHE A 577 37.94 6.14 -18.15
C PHE A 577 39.15 5.35 -18.66
N VAL A 578 40.10 5.03 -17.77
CA VAL A 578 41.29 4.23 -18.13
C VAL A 578 40.87 2.82 -18.59
N ALA A 579 39.94 2.18 -17.88
CA ALA A 579 39.40 0.88 -18.26
C ALA A 579 38.69 0.91 -19.63
N LYS A 580 37.84 1.91 -19.87
CA LYS A 580 37.14 2.10 -21.16
C LYS A 580 38.11 2.38 -22.31
N HIS A 581 39.16 3.17 -22.08
CA HIS A 581 40.18 3.45 -23.08
C HIS A 581 41.03 2.22 -23.40
N ALA A 582 41.40 1.43 -22.38
CA ALA A 582 42.11 0.16 -22.57
C ALA A 582 41.28 -0.84 -23.38
N MET A 583 39.98 -0.95 -23.11
CA MET A 583 39.07 -1.80 -23.92
C MET A 583 38.98 -1.32 -25.37
N HIS A 584 38.92 0.00 -25.61
CA HIS A 584 38.86 0.56 -26.96
C HIS A 584 40.16 0.32 -27.75
N GLN A 585 41.33 0.36 -27.10
CA GLN A 585 42.61 0.04 -27.74
C GLN A 585 42.79 -1.46 -27.99
N ALA A 586 42.13 -2.33 -27.21
CA ALA A 586 42.18 -3.78 -27.36
C ALA A 586 41.34 -4.32 -28.53
N GLY A 587 40.57 -3.46 -29.22
CA GLY A 587 39.91 -3.79 -30.49
C GLY A 587 38.68 -4.71 -30.36
N HIS A 588 37.64 -4.25 -29.67
CA HIS A 588 36.29 -4.81 -29.75
C HIS A 588 35.32 -3.88 -30.43
#